data_AF-A0A6L7NKJ9-F1
#
_entry.id   AF-A0A6L7NKJ9-F1
#
_cell.length_a   1.000
_cell.length_b   1.000
_cell.length_c   1.000
_cell.angle_alpha   90.00
_cell.angle_beta   90.00
_cell.angle_gamma   90.00
#
_symmetry.space_group_name_H-M   'P 1'
#
loop_
_entity.id
_entity.type
_entity.pdbx_description
1 polymer ?
#
loop_
_entity_poly.entity_id
_entity_poly.type
_entity_poly.pdbx_seq_one_letter_code
_entity_poly.pdbx_strand_id
1 'polypeptide(L)'
;MLKDRAVPTARDDDLPKLFKLATQNLPFLPSSASGESEVRKSLQQTLNGLHTAVQGICELRNQCGFASHGSGELRPPMEGVQARLAAEASDTIVGFLHRIHREDRTPPPSREATFDDNPEFNAYLDDAFGSIRVDAVEFQASDVLFTIEPETYRILLAEFDGPPATDDGEAGP
;
A
#
# COMPACT_ATOMS: atom_id res chain seq x y z
N MET A 1 5.68 4.26 -2.08
CA MET A 1 6.53 3.07 -1.83
C MET A 1 8.04 3.34 -1.99
N LEU A 2 8.58 3.44 -3.21
CA LEU A 2 10.04 3.53 -3.42
C LEU A 2 10.64 4.88 -2.96
N LYS A 3 9.95 5.98 -3.25
CA LYS A 3 10.33 7.32 -2.79
C LYS A 3 10.39 7.41 -1.26
N ASP A 4 9.42 6.80 -0.58
CA ASP A 4 9.34 6.81 0.89
C ASP A 4 10.48 6.02 1.55
N ARG A 5 11.18 5.18 0.77
CA ARG A 5 12.39 4.45 1.18
C ARG A 5 13.68 5.07 0.63
N ALA A 6 13.59 6.29 0.09
CA ALA A 6 14.71 6.99 -0.57
C ALA A 6 15.39 6.17 -1.69
N VAL A 7 14.66 5.25 -2.34
CA VAL A 7 15.18 4.49 -3.48
C VAL A 7 15.10 5.36 -4.72
N PRO A 8 16.22 5.65 -5.40
CA PRO A 8 16.22 6.45 -6.62
C PRO A 8 15.45 5.74 -7.74
N THR A 9 14.56 6.49 -8.40
CA THR A 9 13.83 6.02 -9.59
C THR A 9 13.96 7.09 -10.68
N ALA A 10 14.27 6.67 -11.91
CA ALA A 10 14.25 7.55 -13.06
C ALA A 10 12.85 7.61 -13.69
N ARG A 11 12.57 8.66 -14.46
CA ARG A 11 11.26 8.84 -15.12
C ARG A 11 11.03 7.78 -16.22
N ASP A 12 12.10 7.28 -16.80
CA ASP A 12 12.15 6.31 -17.88
C ASP A 12 12.37 4.87 -17.41
N ASP A 13 12.36 4.64 -16.08
CA ASP A 13 12.41 3.28 -15.55
C ASP A 13 11.16 2.49 -15.98
N ASP A 14 11.38 1.32 -16.57
CA ASP A 14 10.31 0.43 -16.98
C ASP A 14 9.67 -0.29 -15.78
N LEU A 15 8.46 -0.81 -15.98
CA LEU A 15 7.72 -1.53 -14.94
C LEU A 15 8.47 -2.74 -14.37
N PRO A 16 9.14 -3.60 -15.17
CA PRO A 16 9.98 -4.68 -14.65
C PRO A 16 11.07 -4.20 -13.69
N LYS A 17 11.78 -3.11 -14.04
CA LYS A 17 12.82 -2.51 -13.19
C LYS A 17 12.21 -1.96 -11.90
N LEU A 18 11.10 -1.25 -11.98
CA LEU A 18 10.39 -0.71 -10.81
C LEU A 18 9.88 -1.83 -9.89
N PHE A 19 9.34 -2.91 -10.45
CA PHE A 19 8.90 -4.08 -9.69
C PHE A 19 10.08 -4.73 -8.97
N LYS A 20 11.21 -4.93 -9.66
CA LYS A 20 12.43 -5.47 -9.04
C LYS A 20 12.90 -4.60 -7.87
N LEU A 21 12.98 -3.29 -8.07
CA LEU A 21 13.33 -2.35 -7.00
C LEU A 21 12.36 -2.44 -5.81
N ALA A 22 11.05 -2.52 -6.07
CA ALA A 22 10.06 -2.66 -5.00
C ALA A 22 10.27 -3.97 -4.22
N THR A 23 10.45 -5.09 -4.91
CA THR A 23 10.63 -6.39 -4.26
C THR A 23 11.92 -6.52 -3.45
N GLN A 24 12.95 -5.74 -3.80
CA GLN A 24 14.22 -5.70 -3.07
C GLN A 24 14.18 -4.82 -1.80
N ASN A 25 13.21 -3.90 -1.72
CA ASN A 25 13.14 -2.89 -0.66
C ASN A 25 11.90 -3.03 0.23
N LEU A 26 10.98 -3.96 -0.06
CA LEU A 26 9.82 -4.26 0.77
C LEU A 26 10.09 -5.47 1.69
N PRO A 27 9.63 -5.45 2.95
CA PRO A 27 9.79 -6.57 3.87
C PRO A 27 8.64 -7.58 3.72
N PHE A 28 8.84 -8.55 2.83
CA PHE A 28 7.86 -9.62 2.57
C PHE A 28 7.78 -10.69 3.67
N LEU A 29 8.78 -10.75 4.56
CA LEU A 29 8.83 -11.73 5.64
C LEU A 29 8.81 -11.01 6.99
N PRO A 30 8.06 -11.55 7.98
CA PRO A 30 8.20 -11.10 9.35
C PRO A 30 9.60 -11.42 9.87
N SER A 31 10.03 -10.71 10.91
CA SER A 31 11.32 -10.93 11.58
C SER A 31 11.50 -12.38 12.04
N SER A 32 10.41 -13.04 12.47
CA SER A 32 10.39 -14.44 12.90
C SER A 32 10.72 -15.46 11.78
N ALA A 33 10.40 -15.15 10.52
CA ALA A 33 10.65 -16.02 9.38
C ALA A 33 11.84 -15.58 8.51
N SER A 34 12.37 -14.37 8.76
CA SER A 34 13.46 -13.79 7.98
C SER A 34 14.77 -14.56 8.09
N GLY A 35 14.95 -15.37 9.14
CA GLY A 35 16.11 -16.27 9.36
C GLY A 35 16.04 -17.59 8.57
N GLU A 36 14.87 -18.00 8.10
CA GLU A 36 14.64 -19.32 7.50
C GLU A 36 15.03 -19.40 6.03
N SER A 37 16.03 -20.23 5.71
CA SER A 37 16.61 -20.31 4.35
C SER A 37 15.62 -20.81 3.29
N GLU A 38 14.85 -21.86 3.60
CA GLU A 38 13.90 -22.43 2.64
C GLU A 38 12.70 -21.50 2.40
N VAL A 39 12.29 -20.73 3.41
CA VAL A 39 11.24 -19.70 3.27
C VAL A 39 11.72 -18.59 2.35
N ARG A 40 12.93 -18.06 2.56
CA ARG A 40 13.52 -17.04 1.68
C ARG A 40 13.66 -17.54 0.24
N LYS A 41 14.09 -18.78 0.05
CA LYS A 41 14.21 -19.40 -1.28
C LYS A 41 12.86 -19.50 -1.98
N SER A 42 11.84 -19.97 -1.27
CA SER A 42 10.47 -20.08 -1.80
C SER A 42 9.89 -18.71 -2.16
N LEU A 43 10.08 -17.71 -1.30
CA LEU A 43 9.71 -16.33 -1.58
C LEU A 43 10.43 -15.81 -2.84
N GLN A 44 11.74 -15.98 -2.92
CA GLN A 44 12.51 -15.53 -4.09
C GLN A 44 12.02 -16.18 -5.38
N GLN A 45 11.67 -17.47 -5.35
CA GLN A 45 11.10 -18.18 -6.49
C GLN A 45 9.76 -17.56 -6.92
N THR A 46 8.88 -17.26 -5.95
CA THR A 46 7.60 -16.59 -6.21
C THR A 46 7.80 -15.20 -6.81
N LEU A 47 8.70 -14.39 -6.25
CA LEU A 47 9.00 -13.05 -6.74
C LEU A 47 9.59 -13.07 -8.16
N ASN A 48 10.42 -14.07 -8.49
CA ASN A 48 10.93 -14.27 -9.85
C ASN A 48 9.80 -14.63 -10.84
N GLY A 49 8.83 -15.45 -10.41
CA GLY A 49 7.64 -15.76 -11.18
C GLY A 49 6.79 -14.52 -11.46
N LEU A 50 6.55 -13.69 -10.44
CA LEU A 50 5.83 -12.42 -10.57
C LEU A 50 6.57 -11.43 -11.48
N HIS A 51 7.90 -11.33 -11.38
CA HIS A 51 8.69 -10.51 -12.29
C HIS A 51 8.51 -10.95 -13.74
N THR A 52 8.53 -12.26 -14.00
CA THR A 52 8.24 -12.83 -15.34
C THR A 52 6.83 -12.48 -15.81
N ALA A 53 5.83 -12.53 -14.91
CA ALA A 53 4.46 -12.12 -15.25
C ALA A 53 4.36 -10.63 -15.60
N VAL A 54 5.00 -9.75 -14.82
CA VAL A 54 5.05 -8.29 -15.11
C VAL A 54 5.70 -8.02 -16.47
N GLN A 55 6.81 -8.69 -16.76
CA GLN A 55 7.46 -8.63 -18.06
C GLN A 55 6.50 -9.04 -19.18
N GLY A 56 5.83 -10.19 -19.04
CA GLY A 56 4.87 -10.69 -20.01
C GLY A 56 3.67 -9.76 -20.24
N ILE A 57 3.15 -9.12 -19.18
CA ILE A 57 2.08 -8.10 -19.29
C ILE A 57 2.57 -6.88 -20.07
N CYS A 58 3.80 -6.41 -19.81
CA CYS A 58 4.38 -5.28 -20.54
C CYS A 58 4.56 -5.60 -22.03
N GLU A 59 5.05 -6.80 -22.33
CA GLU A 59 5.20 -7.28 -23.70
C GLU A 59 3.84 -7.42 -24.39
N LEU A 60 2.85 -8.04 -23.74
CA LEU A 60 1.49 -8.20 -24.25
C LEU A 60 0.87 -6.83 -24.59
N ARG A 61 0.93 -5.86 -23.66
CA ARG A 61 0.47 -4.49 -23.90
C ARG A 61 1.19 -3.85 -25.09
N ASN A 62 2.50 -4.02 -25.19
CA ASN A 62 3.26 -3.46 -26.29
C ASN A 62 2.86 -4.10 -27.63
N GLN A 63 2.64 -5.41 -27.67
CA GLN A 63 2.25 -6.13 -28.89
C GLN A 63 0.80 -5.88 -29.30
N CYS A 64 -0.09 -5.54 -28.37
CA CYS A 64 -1.53 -5.38 -28.60
C CYS A 64 -2.05 -3.92 -28.50
N GLY A 65 -1.21 -2.92 -28.78
CA GLY A 65 -1.53 -1.49 -28.61
C GLY A 65 -1.40 -0.63 -29.88
N PHE A 66 -1.88 0.61 -29.83
CA PHE A 66 -1.75 1.57 -30.93
C PHE A 66 -0.28 1.82 -31.28
N ALA A 67 0.03 1.83 -32.58
CA ALA A 67 1.36 1.95 -33.20
C ALA A 67 2.44 2.54 -32.29
N SER A 68 3.39 1.70 -31.85
CA SER A 68 4.63 2.17 -31.24
C SER A 68 5.57 2.64 -32.34
N HIS A 69 6.18 3.80 -32.12
CA HIS A 69 7.02 4.58 -33.04
C HIS A 69 7.82 3.73 -34.04
N GLY A 70 7.39 3.76 -35.32
CA GLY A 70 8.20 3.32 -36.46
C GLY A 70 7.68 2.12 -37.26
N SER A 71 6.76 1.31 -36.74
CA SER A 71 6.10 0.27 -37.55
C SER A 71 4.79 0.82 -38.10
N GLY A 72 4.73 1.08 -39.41
CA GLY A 72 3.52 1.56 -40.10
C GLY A 72 2.34 0.57 -40.12
N GLU A 73 2.43 -0.55 -39.40
CA GLU A 73 1.41 -1.58 -39.31
C GLU A 73 0.56 -1.39 -38.04
N LEU A 74 -0.76 -1.39 -38.23
CA LEU A 74 -1.74 -1.45 -37.15
C LEU A 74 -1.58 -2.78 -36.41
N ARG A 75 -1.25 -2.72 -35.12
CA ARG A 75 -1.21 -3.92 -34.26
C ARG A 75 -2.64 -4.35 -33.89
N PRO A 76 -2.88 -5.65 -33.69
CA PRO A 76 -4.18 -6.13 -33.26
C PRO A 76 -4.54 -5.53 -31.89
N PRO A 77 -5.79 -5.09 -31.67
CA PRO A 77 -6.22 -4.59 -30.38
C PRO A 77 -6.12 -5.68 -29.31
N MET A 78 -5.79 -5.30 -28.08
CA MET A 78 -5.92 -6.19 -26.93
C MET A 78 -7.40 -6.41 -26.64
N GLU A 79 -7.96 -7.52 -27.14
CA GLU A 79 -9.37 -7.87 -26.96
C GLU A 79 -9.65 -8.43 -25.55
N GLY A 80 -10.94 -8.62 -25.25
CA GLY A 80 -11.47 -8.67 -23.88
C GLY A 80 -10.74 -9.59 -22.89
N VAL A 81 -10.41 -10.83 -23.27
CA VAL A 81 -9.82 -11.80 -22.32
C VAL A 81 -8.38 -11.43 -21.96
N GLN A 82 -7.57 -11.02 -22.93
CA GLN A 82 -6.18 -10.63 -22.73
C GLN A 82 -6.08 -9.32 -21.94
N ALA A 83 -6.95 -8.35 -22.26
CA ALA A 83 -7.03 -7.10 -21.52
C ALA A 83 -7.43 -7.33 -20.06
N ARG A 84 -8.42 -8.19 -19.84
CA ARG A 84 -8.87 -8.57 -18.49
C ARG A 84 -7.78 -9.28 -17.70
N LEU A 85 -7.06 -10.23 -18.31
CA LEU A 85 -5.92 -10.89 -17.69
C LEU A 85 -4.86 -9.89 -17.24
N ALA A 86 -4.48 -8.95 -18.12
CA ALA A 86 -3.48 -7.93 -17.81
C ALA A 86 -3.94 -7.01 -16.68
N ALA A 87 -5.21 -6.58 -16.69
CA ALA A 87 -5.78 -5.72 -15.67
C ALA A 87 -5.84 -6.41 -14.30
N GLU A 88 -6.46 -7.60 -14.22
CA GLU A 88 -6.62 -8.32 -12.95
C GLU A 88 -5.27 -8.75 -12.35
N ALA A 89 -4.32 -9.16 -13.18
CA ALA A 89 -2.97 -9.45 -12.72
C ALA A 89 -2.26 -8.19 -12.18
N SER A 90 -2.41 -7.05 -12.87
CA SER A 90 -1.83 -5.78 -12.42
C SER A 90 -2.42 -5.33 -11.09
N ASP A 91 -3.75 -5.36 -10.94
CA ASP A 91 -4.44 -5.00 -9.70
C ASP A 91 -3.99 -5.87 -8.54
N THR A 92 -3.89 -7.18 -8.77
CA THR A 92 -3.42 -8.13 -7.75
C THR A 92 -1.99 -7.83 -7.32
N ILE A 93 -1.07 -7.63 -8.26
CA ILE A 93 0.35 -7.39 -7.98
C ILE A 93 0.53 -6.06 -7.27
N VAL A 94 -0.05 -4.98 -7.80
CA VAL A 94 0.09 -3.64 -7.22
C VAL A 94 -0.60 -3.56 -5.86
N GLY A 95 -1.79 -4.13 -5.73
CA GLY A 95 -2.53 -4.18 -4.46
C GLY A 95 -1.77 -4.92 -3.37
N PHE A 96 -1.12 -6.03 -3.71
CA PHE A 96 -0.27 -6.77 -2.77
C PHE A 96 0.95 -5.96 -2.32
N LEU A 97 1.71 -5.38 -3.26
CA LEU A 97 2.87 -4.53 -2.92
C LEU A 97 2.47 -3.32 -2.07
N HIS A 98 1.31 -2.74 -2.36
CA HIS A 98 0.76 -1.62 -1.60
C HIS A 98 0.40 -2.01 -0.17
N ARG A 99 -0.24 -3.18 0.01
CA ARG A 99 -0.57 -3.69 1.35
C ARG A 99 0.70 -3.91 2.19
N ILE A 100 1.72 -4.57 1.66
CA ILE A 100 3.00 -4.77 2.37
C ILE A 100 3.64 -3.43 2.73
N HIS A 101 3.63 -2.48 1.80
CA HIS A 101 4.18 -1.16 2.05
C HIS A 101 3.46 -0.42 3.19
N ARG A 102 2.13 -0.54 3.28
CA ARG A 102 1.36 0.04 4.37
C ARG A 102 1.68 -0.65 5.69
N GLU A 103 1.63 -1.98 5.73
CA GLU A 103 1.88 -2.79 6.93
C GLU A 103 3.29 -2.59 7.51
N ASP A 104 4.31 -2.36 6.67
CA ASP A 104 5.67 -2.08 7.18
C ASP A 104 5.81 -0.70 7.81
N ARG A 105 4.99 0.26 7.37
CA ARG A 105 5.03 1.64 7.88
C ARG A 105 4.13 1.82 9.10
N THR A 106 3.32 0.82 9.41
CA THR A 106 2.66 0.66 10.68
C THR A 106 3.72 0.49 11.77
N PRO A 107 3.76 1.34 12.80
CA PRO A 107 4.64 1.14 13.95
C PRO A 107 4.44 -0.27 14.51
N PRO A 108 5.51 -1.00 14.87
CA PRO A 108 5.36 -2.28 15.55
C PRO A 108 4.46 -2.09 16.79
N PRO A 109 3.65 -3.10 17.16
CA PRO A 109 2.70 -2.99 18.27
C PRO A 109 3.43 -2.50 19.51
N SER A 110 3.25 -1.23 19.81
CA SER A 110 3.90 -0.53 20.92
C SER A 110 3.07 -0.84 22.16
N ARG A 111 3.07 -2.11 22.59
CA ARG A 111 1.91 -2.74 23.25
C ARG A 111 0.66 -2.62 22.36
N GLU A 112 -0.26 -3.55 22.49
CA GLU A 112 -1.59 -3.36 21.94
C GLU A 112 -2.12 -2.07 22.60
N ALA A 113 -2.17 -0.96 21.87
CA ALA A 113 -3.03 0.15 22.27
C ALA A 113 -4.43 -0.44 22.22
N THR A 114 -4.90 -0.93 23.35
CA THR A 114 -6.25 -1.45 23.43
C THR A 114 -7.18 -0.25 23.28
N PHE A 115 -8.38 -0.49 22.76
CA PHE A 115 -9.37 0.57 22.63
C PHE A 115 -9.54 1.34 23.96
N ASP A 116 -9.50 0.61 25.08
CA ASP A 116 -9.65 1.13 26.44
C ASP A 116 -8.47 1.99 26.93
N ASP A 117 -7.28 1.88 26.32
CA ASP A 117 -6.10 2.66 26.73
C ASP A 117 -6.15 4.12 26.24
N ASN A 118 -7.09 4.47 25.35
CA ASN A 118 -7.11 5.75 24.64
C ASN A 118 -8.46 6.49 24.75
N PRO A 119 -9.02 6.68 25.97
CA PRO A 119 -10.36 7.22 26.14
C PRO A 119 -10.51 8.67 25.65
N GLU A 120 -9.45 9.48 25.74
CA GLU A 120 -9.47 10.89 25.30
C GLU A 120 -9.56 11.00 23.77
N PHE A 121 -8.78 10.18 23.06
CA PHE A 121 -8.84 10.11 21.59
C PHE A 121 -10.17 9.53 21.11
N ASN A 122 -10.68 8.48 21.76
CA ASN A 122 -12.00 7.93 21.45
C ASN A 122 -13.10 8.97 21.61
N ALA A 123 -13.11 9.70 22.73
CA ALA A 123 -14.08 10.76 22.97
C ALA A 123 -13.97 11.88 21.93
N TYR A 124 -12.74 12.25 21.52
CA TYR A 124 -12.53 13.21 20.45
C TYR A 124 -13.16 12.76 19.12
N LEU A 125 -12.94 11.50 18.73
CA LEU A 125 -13.55 10.94 17.52
C LEU A 125 -15.08 10.90 17.61
N ASP A 126 -15.61 10.48 18.76
CA ASP A 126 -17.06 10.37 18.96
C ASP A 126 -17.74 11.74 19.02
N ASP A 127 -17.09 12.77 19.56
CA ASP A 127 -17.61 14.15 19.53
C ASP A 127 -17.52 14.76 18.12
N ALA A 128 -16.41 14.54 17.42
CA ALA A 128 -16.18 15.11 16.09
C ALA A 128 -17.08 14.49 15.00
N PHE A 129 -17.32 13.17 15.08
CA PHE A 129 -18.00 12.42 14.02
C PHE A 129 -19.36 11.85 14.44
N GLY A 130 -19.67 11.85 15.74
CA GLY A 130 -20.92 11.32 16.27
C GLY A 130 -21.06 9.81 16.11
N SER A 131 -22.28 9.32 16.28
CA SER A 131 -22.61 7.91 16.15
C SER A 131 -23.07 7.56 14.72
N ILE A 132 -22.74 6.34 14.30
CA ILE A 132 -23.19 5.74 13.05
C ILE A 132 -24.39 4.85 13.35
N ARG A 133 -25.52 5.07 12.67
CA ARG A 133 -26.75 4.30 12.88
C ARG A 133 -27.04 3.37 11.71
N VAL A 134 -27.25 2.09 12.03
CA VAL A 134 -27.72 1.07 11.07
C VAL A 134 -29.01 0.48 11.63
N ASP A 135 -30.14 0.91 11.05
CA ASP A 135 -31.49 0.58 11.53
C ASP A 135 -31.69 0.95 13.02
N ALA A 136 -31.90 -0.04 13.89
CA ALA A 136 -32.07 0.15 15.32
C ALA A 136 -30.76 0.13 16.12
N VAL A 137 -29.62 -0.15 15.48
CA VAL A 137 -28.31 -0.27 16.15
C VAL A 137 -27.50 1.00 15.92
N GLU A 138 -26.83 1.44 16.98
CA GLU A 138 -26.01 2.64 17.01
C GLU A 138 -24.58 2.26 17.41
N PHE A 139 -23.61 2.74 16.64
CA PHE A 139 -22.19 2.46 16.80
C PHE A 139 -21.44 3.76 17.05
N GLN A 140 -20.48 3.75 17.96
CA GLN A 140 -19.58 4.89 18.15
C GLN A 140 -18.55 4.93 17.03
N ALA A 141 -18.18 6.12 16.57
CA ALA A 141 -17.24 6.29 15.47
C ALA A 141 -15.86 5.73 15.82
N SER A 142 -15.42 5.93 17.06
CA SER A 142 -14.18 5.39 17.60
C SER A 142 -14.13 3.87 17.53
N ASP A 143 -15.18 3.18 17.99
CA ASP A 143 -15.30 1.72 18.01
C ASP A 143 -15.34 1.12 16.59
N VAL A 144 -16.12 1.74 15.69
CA VAL A 144 -16.15 1.33 14.28
C VAL A 144 -14.78 1.48 13.63
N LEU A 145 -14.12 2.61 13.85
CA LEU A 145 -12.81 2.87 13.26
C LEU A 145 -11.76 1.89 13.80
N PHE A 146 -11.75 1.64 15.10
CA PHE A 146 -10.86 0.68 15.74
C PHE A 146 -11.08 -0.75 15.23
N THR A 147 -12.34 -1.17 15.08
CA THR A 147 -12.69 -2.53 14.67
C THR A 147 -12.48 -2.77 13.18
N ILE A 148 -12.87 -1.84 12.32
CA ILE A 148 -12.90 -2.03 10.87
C ILE A 148 -11.57 -1.61 10.22
N GLU A 149 -10.97 -0.53 10.69
CA GLU A 149 -9.73 0.04 10.15
C GLU A 149 -8.72 0.34 11.30
N PRO A 150 -8.28 -0.69 12.05
CA PRO A 150 -7.41 -0.54 13.21
C PRO A 150 -6.10 0.19 12.88
N GLU A 151 -5.68 0.11 11.62
CA GLU A 151 -4.49 0.81 11.16
C GLU A 151 -4.70 2.32 11.02
N THR A 152 -5.84 2.71 10.44
CA THR A 152 -6.20 4.12 10.32
C THR A 152 -6.42 4.74 11.70
N TYR A 153 -7.02 3.99 12.63
CA TYR A 153 -7.13 4.38 14.03
C TYR A 153 -5.78 4.71 14.65
N ARG A 154 -4.76 3.84 14.50
CA ARG A 154 -3.41 4.06 15.07
C ARG A 154 -2.71 5.29 14.49
N ILE A 155 -2.83 5.50 13.18
CA ILE A 155 -2.21 6.66 12.53
C ILE A 155 -2.80 7.95 13.11
N LEU A 156 -4.12 8.02 13.22
CA LEU A 156 -4.81 9.19 13.76
C LEU A 156 -4.53 9.39 15.26
N LEU A 157 -4.41 8.31 16.03
CA LEU A 157 -4.00 8.37 17.43
C LEU A 157 -2.58 8.95 17.57
N ALA A 158 -1.63 8.49 16.75
CA ALA A 158 -0.27 9.01 16.76
C ALA A 158 -0.19 10.50 16.34
N GLU A 159 -1.07 10.94 15.44
CA GLU A 159 -1.21 12.36 15.08
C GLU A 159 -1.82 13.18 16.23
N PHE A 160 -2.79 12.63 16.96
CA PHE A 160 -3.42 13.24 18.12
C PHE A 160 -2.45 13.42 19.29
N ASP A 161 -1.59 12.43 19.55
CA ASP A 161 -0.56 12.46 20.60
C ASP A 161 0.68 13.30 20.22
N GLY A 162 0.77 13.74 18.95
CA GLY A 162 1.88 14.55 18.44
C GLY A 162 1.94 15.94 19.11
N PRO A 163 3.13 16.57 19.16
CA PRO A 163 3.26 17.91 19.72
C PRO A 163 2.37 18.89 18.93
N PRO A 164 1.66 19.81 19.60
CA PRO A 164 0.88 20.82 18.91
C PRO A 164 1.79 21.57 17.95
N ALA A 165 1.37 21.69 16.69
CA ALA A 165 2.09 22.43 15.66
C ALA A 165 2.50 23.79 16.25
N THR A 166 3.80 24.06 16.30
CA THR A 166 4.32 25.35 16.74
C THR A 166 3.77 26.41 15.79
N ASP A 167 2.79 27.16 16.27
CA ASP A 167 2.36 28.41 15.69
C ASP A 167 3.54 29.38 15.86
N ASP A 168 4.37 29.51 14.82
CA ASP A 168 5.34 30.58 14.71
C ASP A 168 4.56 31.89 14.53
N GLY A 169 4.06 32.39 15.66
CA GLY A 169 3.49 33.72 15.80
C GLY A 169 4.57 34.75 15.55
N GLU A 170 4.65 35.22 14.31
CA GLU A 170 5.36 36.42 13.93
C GLU A 170 4.74 37.63 14.65
N ALA A 171 5.35 38.01 15.77
CA ALA A 171 5.14 39.32 16.40
C ALA A 171 6.50 40.02 16.51
N GLY A 172 6.80 40.85 15.51
CA GLY A 172 7.80 41.91 15.64
C GLY A 172 7.46 42.85 16.80
N PRO A 173 8.47 43.55 17.33
CA PRO A 173 8.98 44.72 16.60
C PRO A 173 10.50 44.81 16.48
#